data_AF-A0A519I6A3-F1
#
_entry.id   AF-A0A519I6A3-F1
#
_cell.length_a   1.000
_cell.length_b   1.000
_cell.length_c   1.000
_cell.angle_alpha   90.00
_cell.angle_beta   90.00
_cell.angle_gamma   90.00
#
_symmetry.space_group_name_H-M   'P 1'
#
loop_
_entity.id
_entity.type
_entity.pdbx_description
1 polymer ?
#
loop_
_entity_poly.entity_id
_entity_poly.type
_entity_poly.pdbx_seq_one_letter_code
_entity_poly.pdbx_strand_id
1 'polypeptide(L)'
;MTPTASLVLFAGLLSAPACSAADRFTRIVEEGGEPTVTAGGYLVNQKRVAVQKELAQRPPTFEELGVKLPPKAVLKLEQTARQIAQYHPVWRVYDYRVQMPRAEFLKHFEDQVLAFDVSANQLKFPTHGGDFVDGLNGEVIQSFRIWRRP
;
A
#
# COMPACT_ATOMS: atom_id res chain seq x y z
N MET A 1 -40.68 46.46 -14.27
CA MET A 1 -39.78 46.05 -13.17
C MET A 1 -40.04 44.58 -12.89
N THR A 2 -39.21 43.70 -13.43
CA THR A 2 -39.28 42.23 -13.26
C THR A 2 -38.03 41.80 -12.51
N PRO A 3 -38.13 41.06 -11.38
CA PRO A 3 -36.95 40.52 -10.73
C PRO A 3 -36.52 39.24 -11.46
N THR A 4 -35.29 39.25 -11.97
CA THR A 4 -34.60 38.07 -12.49
C THR A 4 -34.10 37.25 -11.29
N ALA A 5 -34.70 36.09 -11.06
CA ALA A 5 -34.22 35.14 -10.05
C ALA A 5 -32.91 34.50 -10.54
N SER A 6 -31.80 34.80 -9.87
CA SER A 6 -30.52 34.12 -10.07
C SER A 6 -30.53 32.81 -9.31
N LEU A 7 -30.50 31.70 -10.05
CA LEU A 7 -30.37 30.36 -9.50
C LEU A 7 -28.88 30.11 -9.17
N VAL A 8 -28.54 30.06 -7.89
CA VAL A 8 -27.20 29.64 -7.43
C VAL A 8 -27.15 28.12 -7.45
N LEU A 9 -26.41 27.56 -8.41
CA LEU A 9 -26.17 26.12 -8.51
C LEU A 9 -25.04 25.74 -7.54
N PHE A 10 -25.39 25.15 -6.40
CA PHE A 10 -24.42 24.48 -5.52
C PHE A 10 -23.90 23.22 -6.23
N ALA A 11 -22.69 23.30 -6.80
CA ALA A 11 -21.95 22.13 -7.24
C ALA A 11 -21.47 21.36 -6.01
N GLY A 12 -22.30 20.43 -5.54
CA GLY A 12 -21.91 19.45 -4.53
C GLY A 12 -20.78 18.58 -5.07
N LEU A 13 -19.59 18.73 -4.49
CA LEU A 13 -18.49 17.78 -4.60
C LEU A 13 -18.97 16.42 -4.08
N LEU A 14 -19.49 15.59 -4.98
CA LEU A 14 -19.71 14.17 -4.75
C LEU A 14 -18.33 13.53 -4.52
N SER A 15 -17.94 13.39 -3.26
CA SER A 15 -16.84 12.52 -2.87
C SER A 15 -17.26 11.10 -3.20
N ALA A 16 -16.76 10.56 -4.31
CA ALA A 16 -16.97 9.16 -4.66
C ALA A 16 -16.45 8.30 -3.49
N PRO A 17 -17.23 7.33 -2.99
CA PRO A 17 -16.72 6.41 -1.98
C PRO A 17 -15.56 5.64 -2.61
N ALA A 18 -14.38 5.76 -2.00
CA ALA A 18 -13.23 4.95 -2.36
C ALA A 18 -13.61 3.48 -2.10
N CYS A 19 -13.98 2.77 -3.17
CA CYS A 19 -14.20 1.34 -3.12
C CYS A 19 -12.84 0.71 -2.79
N SER A 20 -12.67 0.22 -1.56
CA SER A 20 -11.46 -0.54 -1.19
C SER A 20 -11.38 -1.76 -2.11
N ALA A 21 -10.23 -1.97 -2.77
CA ALA A 21 -10.04 -3.18 -3.57
C ALA A 21 -10.27 -4.42 -2.70
N ALA A 22 -10.97 -5.43 -3.23
CA ALA A 22 -11.16 -6.68 -2.51
C ALA A 22 -9.81 -7.34 -2.25
N ASP A 23 -9.55 -7.76 -1.00
CA ASP A 23 -8.30 -8.42 -0.65
C ASP A 23 -8.16 -9.77 -1.36
N ARG A 24 -7.22 -9.82 -2.30
CA ARG A 24 -6.89 -11.03 -3.05
C ARG A 24 -6.04 -12.02 -2.26
N PHE A 25 -5.32 -11.57 -1.24
CA PHE A 25 -4.28 -12.38 -0.62
C PHE A 25 -4.82 -13.30 0.47
N THR A 26 -6.00 -13.03 1.06
CA THR A 26 -6.61 -13.94 2.05
C THR A 26 -6.70 -15.36 1.51
N ARG A 27 -7.40 -15.54 0.38
CA ARG A 27 -7.56 -16.86 -0.22
C ARG A 27 -6.23 -17.50 -0.58
N ILE A 28 -5.30 -16.74 -1.16
CA ILE A 28 -3.98 -17.23 -1.60
C ILE A 28 -3.14 -17.73 -0.43
N VAL A 29 -3.19 -17.03 0.71
CA VAL A 29 -2.41 -17.41 1.91
C VAL A 29 -3.06 -18.58 2.64
N GLU A 30 -4.39 -18.62 2.71
CA GLU A 30 -5.14 -19.73 3.32
C GLU A 30 -5.00 -21.04 2.53
N GLU A 31 -5.06 -20.96 1.20
CA GLU A 31 -4.88 -22.11 0.29
C GLU A 31 -3.40 -22.42 -0.02
N GLY A 32 -2.47 -21.59 0.45
CA GLY A 32 -1.04 -21.66 0.12
C GLY A 32 -0.30 -22.91 0.60
N GLY A 33 -0.98 -23.86 1.22
CA GLY A 33 -0.45 -25.16 1.62
C GLY A 33 0.49 -25.14 2.83
N GLU A 34 0.85 -26.33 3.29
CA GLU A 34 1.80 -26.53 4.39
C GLU A 34 3.25 -26.30 3.94
N PRO A 35 4.16 -25.91 4.86
CA PRO A 35 5.58 -25.84 4.57
C PRO A 35 6.14 -27.17 4.06
N THR A 36 7.05 -27.12 3.07
CA THR A 36 7.71 -28.29 2.49
C THR A 36 9.21 -28.23 2.70
N VAL A 37 9.91 -29.36 2.65
CA VAL A 37 11.38 -29.43 2.75
C VAL A 37 11.99 -29.75 1.39
N THR A 38 13.00 -28.98 0.97
CA THR A 38 13.76 -29.24 -0.26
C THR A 38 14.69 -30.45 -0.09
N ALA A 39 15.19 -31.00 -1.19
CA ALA A 39 16.19 -32.07 -1.16
C ALA A 39 17.47 -31.70 -0.39
N GLY A 40 17.78 -30.40 -0.25
CA GLY A 40 18.91 -29.90 0.55
C GLY A 40 18.59 -29.62 2.02
N GLY A 41 17.41 -30.01 2.52
CA GLY A 41 17.01 -29.85 3.93
C GLY A 41 16.44 -28.47 4.32
N TYR A 42 16.30 -27.54 3.37
CA TYR A 42 15.72 -26.22 3.65
C TYR A 42 14.19 -26.25 3.65
N LEU A 43 13.59 -25.58 4.64
CA LEU A 43 12.13 -25.37 4.74
C LEU A 43 11.67 -24.27 3.77
N VAL A 44 10.63 -24.54 3.00
CA VAL A 44 9.97 -23.62 2.07
C VAL A 44 8.56 -23.34 2.57
N ASN A 45 8.29 -22.08 2.88
CA ASN A 45 6.94 -21.61 3.18
C ASN A 45 6.16 -21.46 1.86
N GLN A 46 5.22 -22.38 1.60
CA GLN A 46 4.45 -22.41 0.37
C GLN A 46 3.47 -21.23 0.24
N LYS A 47 2.98 -20.68 1.35
CA LYS A 47 2.17 -19.45 1.36
C LYS A 47 2.95 -18.27 0.78
N ARG A 48 4.22 -18.12 1.13
CA ARG A 48 5.11 -17.11 0.53
C ARG A 48 5.25 -17.31 -0.97
N VAL A 49 5.45 -18.56 -1.41
CA VAL A 49 5.62 -18.90 -2.83
C VAL A 49 4.34 -18.54 -3.62
N ALA A 50 3.17 -18.85 -3.09
CA ALA A 50 1.89 -18.52 -3.69
C ALA A 50 1.70 -17.00 -3.85
N VAL A 51 1.95 -16.23 -2.78
CA VAL A 51 1.88 -14.76 -2.83
C VAL A 51 2.89 -14.17 -3.83
N GLN A 52 4.12 -14.70 -3.84
CA GLN A 52 5.14 -14.24 -4.79
C GLN A 52 4.74 -14.48 -6.24
N LYS A 53 4.14 -15.64 -6.54
CA LYS A 53 3.63 -15.98 -7.87
C LYS A 53 2.52 -15.00 -8.30
N GLU A 54 1.58 -14.70 -7.41
CA GLU A 54 0.52 -13.72 -7.68
C GLU A 54 1.09 -12.33 -7.96
N LEU A 55 1.99 -11.84 -7.12
CA LEU A 55 2.59 -10.50 -7.28
C LEU A 55 3.45 -10.38 -8.55
N ALA A 56 4.11 -11.47 -8.97
CA ALA A 56 4.90 -11.50 -10.19
C ALA A 56 4.02 -11.41 -11.45
N GLN A 57 2.81 -11.97 -11.41
CA GLN A 57 1.85 -11.94 -12.52
C GLN A 57 1.09 -10.61 -12.56
N ARG A 58 0.71 -10.10 -11.38
CA ARG A 58 -0.08 -8.89 -11.25
C ARG A 58 0.47 -8.00 -10.12
N PRO A 59 1.25 -6.95 -10.48
CA PRO A 59 1.72 -5.95 -9.53
C PRO A 59 0.57 -5.29 -8.75
N PRO A 60 0.84 -4.72 -7.56
CA PRO A 60 -0.17 -4.00 -6.80
C PRO A 60 -0.76 -2.81 -7.57
N THR A 61 -2.08 -2.65 -7.53
CA THR A 61 -2.77 -1.54 -8.22
C THR A 61 -2.92 -0.31 -7.32
N PHE A 62 -3.34 0.82 -7.90
CA PHE A 62 -3.63 2.02 -7.12
C PHE A 62 -4.74 1.77 -6.09
N GLU A 63 -5.76 0.99 -6.42
CA GLU A 63 -6.87 0.67 -5.52
C GLU A 63 -6.41 -0.19 -4.33
N GLU A 64 -5.43 -1.08 -4.53
CA GLU A 64 -4.85 -1.92 -3.47
C GLU A 64 -3.90 -1.13 -2.55
N LEU A 65 -3.21 -0.11 -3.09
CA LEU A 65 -2.25 0.71 -2.34
C LEU A 65 -2.89 1.96 -1.72
N GLY A 66 -3.95 2.47 -2.34
CA GLY A 66 -4.62 3.75 -2.09
C GLY A 66 -3.78 5.00 -2.34
N VAL A 67 -2.59 4.85 -2.93
CA VAL A 67 -1.66 5.94 -3.29
C VAL A 67 -0.97 5.61 -4.58
N LYS A 68 -0.61 6.64 -5.33
CA LYS A 68 0.33 6.58 -6.43
C LYS A 68 1.74 6.46 -5.87
N LEU A 69 2.49 5.52 -6.41
CA LEU A 69 3.89 5.32 -6.05
C LEU A 69 4.76 6.48 -6.57
N PRO A 70 5.86 6.80 -5.87
CA PRO A 70 6.88 7.70 -6.39
C PRO A 70 7.44 7.17 -7.73
N PRO A 71 7.89 8.06 -8.63
CA PRO A 71 8.57 7.64 -9.86
C PRO A 71 9.74 6.71 -9.56
N LYS A 72 9.91 5.67 -10.39
CA LYS A 72 10.98 4.66 -10.27
C LYS A 72 10.94 3.81 -9.00
N ALA A 73 9.86 3.84 -8.22
CA ALA A 73 9.66 2.88 -7.15
C ALA A 73 9.56 1.45 -7.72
N VAL A 74 10.33 0.51 -7.18
CA VAL A 74 10.37 -0.88 -7.62
C VAL A 74 9.96 -1.79 -6.47
N LEU A 75 8.98 -2.66 -6.71
CA LEU A 75 8.51 -3.62 -5.71
C LEU A 75 9.62 -4.62 -5.36
N LYS A 76 9.91 -4.79 -4.07
CA LYS A 76 10.80 -5.85 -3.59
C LYS A 76 10.00 -7.15 -3.48
N LEU A 77 9.81 -7.81 -4.62
CA LEU A 77 8.89 -8.94 -4.78
C LEU A 77 8.97 -10.00 -3.65
N GLU A 78 10.15 -10.56 -3.39
CA GLU A 78 10.34 -11.59 -2.37
C GLU A 78 10.05 -11.09 -0.95
N GLN A 79 10.48 -9.86 -0.65
CA GLN A 79 10.31 -9.23 0.65
C GLN A 79 8.82 -8.96 0.93
N THR A 80 8.12 -8.39 -0.05
CA THR A 80 6.66 -8.15 0.00
C THR A 80 5.91 -9.47 0.19
N ALA A 81 6.23 -10.50 -0.61
CA ALA A 81 5.57 -11.80 -0.49
C ALA A 81 5.75 -12.43 0.90
N ARG A 82 6.97 -12.32 1.46
CA ARG A 82 7.24 -12.79 2.82
C ARG A 82 6.43 -12.02 3.86
N GLN A 83 6.39 -10.69 3.77
CA GLN A 83 5.68 -9.87 4.76
C GLN A 83 4.16 -10.10 4.69
N ILE A 84 3.56 -10.19 3.50
CA ILE A 84 2.13 -10.49 3.36
C ILE A 84 1.80 -11.86 3.97
N ALA A 85 2.57 -12.90 3.67
CA ALA A 85 2.35 -14.22 4.25
C ALA A 85 2.55 -14.23 5.78
N GLN A 86 3.49 -13.43 6.30
CA GLN A 86 3.82 -13.36 7.72
C GLN A 86 2.79 -12.57 8.54
N TYR A 87 2.27 -11.46 8.01
CA TYR A 87 1.36 -10.57 8.73
C TYR A 87 -0.13 -10.81 8.41
N HIS A 88 -0.45 -11.80 7.58
CA HIS A 88 -1.81 -12.27 7.39
C HIS A 88 -2.40 -12.82 8.72
N PRO A 89 -3.70 -12.59 9.02
CA PRO A 89 -4.69 -11.88 8.22
C PRO A 89 -4.64 -10.36 8.36
N VAL A 90 -3.86 -9.83 9.30
CA VAL A 90 -3.98 -8.46 9.82
C VAL A 90 -3.52 -7.38 8.86
N TRP A 91 -2.46 -7.62 8.09
CA TRP A 91 -1.85 -6.62 7.20
C TRP A 91 -1.53 -7.16 5.81
N ARG A 92 -1.53 -6.26 4.84
CA ARG A 92 -0.87 -6.36 3.54
C ARG A 92 0.26 -5.33 3.53
N VAL A 93 1.49 -5.80 3.43
CA VAL A 93 2.69 -4.96 3.53
C VAL A 93 3.40 -4.98 2.18
N TYR A 94 3.47 -3.83 1.53
CA TYR A 94 4.10 -3.67 0.24
C TYR A 94 5.43 -2.93 0.38
N ASP A 95 6.55 -3.63 0.17
CA ASP A 95 7.90 -3.08 0.30
C ASP A 95 8.45 -2.65 -1.06
N TYR A 96 8.86 -1.39 -1.14
CA TYR A 96 9.38 -0.77 -2.36
C TYR A 96 10.79 -0.24 -2.14
N ARG A 97 11.65 -0.42 -3.14
CA ARG A 97 12.90 0.33 -3.28
C ARG A 97 12.61 1.62 -4.05
N VAL A 98 13.21 2.71 -3.62
CA VAL A 98 13.20 4.00 -4.32
C VAL A 98 14.51 4.72 -4.00
N GLN A 99 14.85 5.78 -4.74
CA GLN A 99 15.91 6.70 -4.32
C GLN A 99 15.38 8.10 -4.55
N MET A 100 15.01 8.77 -3.47
CA MET A 100 14.36 10.08 -3.52
C MET A 100 14.71 10.89 -2.26
N PRO A 101 15.02 12.20 -2.37
CA PRO A 101 15.18 13.06 -1.20
C PRO A 101 13.96 12.99 -0.28
N ARG A 102 14.17 12.95 1.03
CA ARG A 102 13.08 12.81 2.01
C ARG A 102 12.03 13.90 1.89
N ALA A 103 12.43 15.14 1.64
CA ALA A 103 11.49 16.25 1.46
C ALA A 103 10.57 16.04 0.24
N GLU A 104 11.13 15.62 -0.90
CA GLU A 104 10.34 15.30 -2.11
C GLU A 104 9.44 14.09 -1.89
N PHE A 105 9.95 13.07 -1.18
CA PHE A 105 9.18 11.88 -0.84
C PHE A 105 7.97 12.20 0.03
N LEU A 106 8.16 12.96 1.12
CA LEU A 106 7.08 13.38 2.01
C LEU A 106 6.04 14.19 1.22
N LYS A 107 6.52 15.18 0.45
CA LYS A 107 5.64 16.01 -0.38
C LYS A 107 4.82 15.19 -1.37
N HIS A 108 5.40 14.18 -2.02
CA HIS A 108 4.69 13.30 -2.97
C HIS A 108 3.48 12.61 -2.35
N PHE A 109 3.56 12.22 -1.08
CA PHE A 109 2.44 11.58 -0.38
C PHE A 109 1.50 12.58 0.29
N GLU A 110 2.00 13.71 0.77
CA GLU A 110 1.18 14.82 1.31
C GLU A 110 0.28 15.43 0.22
N ASP A 111 0.79 15.57 -1.01
CA ASP A 111 0.01 15.99 -2.18
C ASP A 111 -1.11 14.98 -2.53
N GLN A 112 -1.06 13.77 -1.95
CA GLN A 112 -2.09 12.72 -2.03
C GLN A 112 -2.86 12.55 -0.72
N VAL A 113 -2.93 13.60 0.10
CA VAL A 113 -3.70 13.72 1.35
C VAL A 113 -3.24 12.85 2.52
N LEU A 114 -2.02 12.29 2.47
CA LEU A 114 -1.43 11.63 3.64
C LEU A 114 -0.86 12.67 4.61
N ALA A 115 -1.01 12.44 5.90
CA ALA A 115 -0.50 13.33 6.94
C ALA A 115 0.78 12.74 7.57
N PHE A 116 1.86 13.52 7.64
CA PHE A 116 3.07 13.07 8.30
C PHE A 116 2.92 13.15 9.84
N ASP A 117 3.05 12.00 10.48
CA ASP A 117 3.15 11.85 11.93
C ASP A 117 4.62 11.86 12.34
N VAL A 118 5.05 13.00 12.88
CA VAL A 118 6.44 13.23 13.34
C VAL A 118 6.82 12.26 14.46
N SER A 119 5.89 11.91 15.34
CA SER A 119 6.16 11.07 16.51
C SER A 119 6.40 9.62 16.14
N ALA A 120 5.62 9.11 15.17
CA ALA A 120 5.74 7.74 14.68
C ALA A 120 6.74 7.60 13.50
N ASN A 121 7.19 8.73 12.92
CA ASN A 121 7.93 8.83 11.67
C ASN A 121 7.25 8.06 10.52
N GLN A 122 5.96 8.33 10.32
CA GLN A 122 5.09 7.63 9.36
C GLN A 122 4.17 8.63 8.64
N LEU A 123 3.73 8.29 7.42
CA LEU A 123 2.64 9.00 6.74
C LEU A 123 1.34 8.22 6.95
N LYS A 124 0.30 8.88 7.48
CA LYS A 124 -1.00 8.28 7.77
C LYS A 124 -2.00 8.56 6.65
N PHE A 125 -2.77 7.55 6.29
CA PHE A 125 -3.92 7.73 5.41
C PHE A 125 -5.04 8.50 6.14
N PRO A 126 -5.85 9.30 5.42
CA PRO A 126 -6.91 10.11 6.03
C PRO A 126 -8.07 9.28 6.60
N THR A 127 -8.24 8.04 6.15
CA THR A 127 -9.30 7.14 6.59
C THR A 127 -8.96 6.45 7.92
N HIS A 128 -9.97 6.31 8.78
CA HIS A 128 -9.88 5.49 9.98
C HIS A 128 -9.66 4.02 9.57
N GLY A 129 -8.54 3.44 10.01
CA GLY A 129 -8.13 2.08 9.62
C GLY A 129 -6.71 1.74 10.06
N GLY A 130 -5.92 2.78 10.36
CA GLY A 130 -4.56 2.64 10.85
C GLY A 130 -3.56 2.29 9.76
N ASP A 131 -3.93 2.44 8.48
CA ASP A 131 -3.02 2.32 7.32
C ASP A 131 -1.94 3.42 7.36
N PHE A 132 -0.73 3.08 6.93
CA PHE A 132 0.38 4.02 6.96
C PHE A 132 1.51 3.66 5.99
N VAL A 133 2.39 4.63 5.74
CA VAL A 133 3.66 4.44 5.06
C VAL A 133 4.79 4.66 6.07
N ASP A 134 5.76 3.73 6.11
CA ASP A 134 6.96 3.83 6.95
C ASP A 134 8.26 3.72 6.14
N GLY A 135 9.40 3.67 6.84
CA GLY A 135 10.72 3.64 6.22
C GLY A 135 11.27 5.04 5.89
N LEU A 136 10.78 6.05 6.60
CA LEU A 136 11.02 7.48 6.33
C LEU A 136 12.31 8.01 6.98
N ASN A 137 13.30 7.13 7.18
CA ASN A 137 14.56 7.45 7.87
C ASN A 137 15.63 7.96 6.90
N GLY A 138 16.47 8.88 7.37
CA GLY A 138 17.59 9.45 6.60
C GLY A 138 17.19 10.60 5.66
N GLU A 139 18.18 11.24 5.05
CA GLU A 139 17.96 12.38 4.14
C GLU A 139 17.47 11.95 2.76
N VAL A 140 17.81 10.73 2.34
CA VAL A 140 17.37 10.10 1.10
C VAL A 140 16.66 8.80 1.43
N ILE A 141 15.42 8.67 0.98
CA ILE A 141 14.63 7.45 1.14
C ILE A 141 15.12 6.41 0.13
N GLN A 142 15.68 5.31 0.64
CA GLN A 142 16.14 4.17 -0.17
C GLN A 142 15.07 3.07 -0.31
N SER A 143 14.15 3.02 0.63
CA SER A 143 13.00 2.13 0.59
C SER A 143 11.93 2.56 1.58
N PHE A 144 10.70 2.17 1.29
CA PHE A 144 9.55 2.42 2.14
C PHE A 144 8.60 1.23 2.10
N ARG A 145 7.69 1.15 3.07
CA ARG A 145 6.62 0.16 3.06
C ARG A 145 5.28 0.83 3.19
N ILE A 146 4.30 0.31 2.45
CA ILE A 146 2.90 0.67 2.59
C ILE A 146 2.21 -0.44 3.38
N TRP A 147 1.62 -0.09 4.52
CA TRP A 147 0.85 -0.98 5.37
C TRP A 147 -0.62 -0.71 5.15
N ARG A 148 -1.32 -1.72 4.62
CA ARG A 148 -2.76 -1.69 4.34
C ARG A 148 -3.47 -2.78 5.13
N ARG A 149 -4.62 -2.45 5.71
CA ARG A 149 -5.59 -3.46 6.12
C ARG A 149 -6.14 -4.19 4.88
N PRO A 150 -6.49 -5.49 4.99
CA PRO A 150 -7.18 -6.22 3.93
C PRO A 150 -8.58 -5.65 3.66
#